data_AF-A0A1Q2L4J5-F1
#
_entry.id   AF-A0A1Q2L4J5-F1
#
_cell.length_a   1.000
_cell.length_b   1.000
_cell.length_c   1.000
_cell.angle_alpha   90.00
_cell.angle_beta   90.00
_cell.angle_gamma   90.00
#
_symmetry.space_group_name_H-M   'P 1'
#
loop_
_entity.id
_entity.type
_entity.pdbx_description
1 polymer ?
#
loop_
_entity_poly.entity_id
_entity_poly.type
_entity_poly.pdbx_seq_one_letter_code
_entity_poly.pdbx_strand_id
1 'polypeptide(L)'
;MKTKTRKFIEQPYWFHGTSLHAVREIQKYGISVDYNRGNELDFGPGFYLSPKFKWAADFIIRVLNSRADALESVGIETNPAMRLPVVIKYNFDVRK
;
A
#
# COMPACT_ATOMS: atom_id res chain seq x y z
N MET A 1 8.57 26.04 -3.59
CA MET A 1 8.49 24.66 -3.04
C MET A 1 9.82 24.32 -2.37
N LYS A 2 9.84 23.84 -1.11
CA LYS A 2 11.11 23.50 -0.41
C LYS A 2 11.87 22.42 -1.22
N THR A 3 13.19 22.53 -1.30
CA THR A 3 14.08 21.64 -2.10
C THR A 3 13.85 20.15 -1.84
N LYS A 4 13.52 19.77 -0.59
CA LYS A 4 13.21 18.37 -0.22
C LYS A 4 11.92 17.83 -0.86
N THR A 5 10.87 18.65 -0.95
CA THR A 5 9.58 18.25 -1.55
C THR A 5 9.71 18.08 -3.06
N ARG A 6 10.49 18.96 -3.69
CA ARG A 6 10.81 18.88 -5.13
C ARG A 6 11.43 17.54 -5.52
N LYS A 7 12.42 17.09 -4.74
CA LYS A 7 13.09 15.80 -4.95
C LYS A 7 12.15 14.60 -4.87
N PHE A 8 11.03 14.69 -4.16
CA PHE A 8 10.05 13.60 -4.12
C PHE A 8 9.11 13.63 -5.32
N ILE A 9 8.61 14.81 -5.68
CA ILE A 9 7.68 14.98 -6.82
C ILE A 9 8.36 14.67 -8.16
N GLU A 10 9.64 14.99 -8.32
CA GLU A 10 10.39 14.72 -9.55
C GLU A 10 10.84 13.26 -9.70
N GLN A 11 10.45 12.36 -8.79
CA GLN A 11 10.81 10.95 -8.92
C GLN A 11 10.01 10.28 -10.02
N PRO A 12 10.68 9.51 -10.91
CA PRO A 12 10.00 8.85 -12.02
C PRO A 12 9.10 7.69 -11.56
N TYR A 13 9.24 7.24 -10.32
CA TYR A 13 8.49 6.13 -9.78
C TYR A 13 8.20 6.25 -8.29
N TRP A 14 7.15 5.56 -7.87
CA TRP A 14 6.72 5.42 -6.49
C TRP A 14 6.32 3.97 -6.20
N PHE A 15 6.26 3.62 -4.93
CA PHE A 15 6.01 2.27 -4.44
C PHE A 15 4.72 2.18 -3.62
N HIS A 16 3.98 1.09 -3.79
CA HIS A 16 2.80 0.77 -3.00
C HIS A 16 2.96 -0.60 -2.36
N GLY A 17 2.85 -0.68 -1.03
CA GLY A 17 2.88 -1.95 -0.30
C GLY A 17 1.47 -2.51 -0.14
N THR A 18 1.22 -3.72 -0.61
CA THR A 18 -0.10 -4.38 -0.59
C THR A 18 0.02 -5.91 -0.59
N SER A 19 -1.08 -6.66 -0.51
CA SER A 19 -1.04 -8.12 -0.61
C SER A 19 -1.13 -8.61 -2.06
N LEU A 20 -0.62 -9.81 -2.35
CA LEU A 20 -0.76 -10.43 -3.68
C LEU A 20 -2.23 -10.53 -4.12
N HIS A 21 -3.15 -10.79 -3.19
CA HIS A 21 -4.57 -10.78 -3.49
C HIS A 21 -5.04 -9.40 -3.95
N ALA A 22 -4.68 -8.33 -3.24
CA ALA A 22 -5.02 -6.97 -3.62
C ALA A 22 -4.41 -6.56 -4.97
N VAL A 23 -3.23 -7.06 -5.34
CA VAL A 23 -2.68 -6.85 -6.70
C VAL A 23 -3.63 -7.39 -7.77
N ARG A 24 -4.17 -8.61 -7.58
CA ARG A 24 -5.11 -9.22 -8.53
C ARG A 24 -6.39 -8.42 -8.63
N GLU A 25 -6.90 -7.93 -7.50
CA GLU A 25 -8.09 -7.08 -7.45
C GLU A 25 -7.83 -5.74 -8.18
N ILE A 26 -6.69 -5.09 -7.95
CA ILE A 26 -6.31 -3.85 -8.64
C ILE A 26 -6.18 -4.07 -10.14
N GLN A 27 -5.60 -5.19 -10.57
CA GLN A 27 -5.50 -5.52 -12.00
C GLN A 27 -6.87 -5.75 -12.64
N LYS A 28 -7.82 -6.32 -11.90
CA LYS A 28 -9.15 -6.66 -12.42
C LYS A 28 -10.13 -5.49 -12.39
N TYR A 29 -10.12 -4.69 -11.33
CA TYR A 29 -11.14 -3.68 -11.04
C TYR A 29 -10.58 -2.25 -10.96
N GLY A 30 -9.27 -2.09 -11.03
CA GLY A 30 -8.62 -0.80 -10.83
C GLY A 30 -8.43 -0.44 -9.35
N ILE A 31 -7.93 0.77 -9.13
CA ILE A 31 -7.68 1.30 -7.78
C ILE A 31 -9.00 1.85 -7.22
N SER A 32 -9.48 1.27 -6.11
CA SER A 32 -10.53 1.87 -5.29
C SER A 32 -9.89 2.75 -4.22
N VAL A 33 -10.11 4.07 -4.28
CA VAL A 33 -9.52 5.03 -3.32
C VAL A 33 -10.23 5.05 -1.97
N ASP A 34 -11.47 4.56 -1.91
CA ASP A 34 -12.27 4.48 -0.67
C ASP A 34 -12.11 3.16 0.08
N TYR A 35 -11.26 2.24 -0.41
CA TYR A 35 -11.11 0.88 0.15
C TYR A 35 -10.71 0.86 1.63
N ASN A 36 -10.03 1.91 2.10
CA ASN A 36 -9.53 2.01 3.46
C ASN A 36 -10.37 2.93 4.34
N ARG A 37 -11.58 3.33 3.92
CA ARG A 37 -12.47 4.17 4.74
C ARG A 37 -12.76 3.50 6.10
N GLY A 38 -12.57 4.23 7.20
CA GLY A 38 -12.58 3.75 8.58
C GLY A 38 -11.26 3.13 9.06
N ASN A 39 -10.28 2.95 8.18
CA ASN A 39 -8.93 2.43 8.47
C ASN A 39 -7.85 3.28 7.75
N GLU A 40 -8.17 4.54 7.43
CA GLU A 40 -7.26 5.48 6.79
C GLU A 40 -6.04 5.81 7.65
N LEU A 41 -4.98 6.30 7.00
CA LEU A 41 -3.91 7.02 7.69
C LEU A 41 -4.41 8.42 8.08
N ASP A 42 -3.56 9.18 8.80
CA ASP A 42 -3.83 10.56 9.23
C ASP A 42 -4.19 11.55 8.11
N PHE A 43 -4.12 11.12 6.85
CA PHE A 43 -4.37 11.91 5.65
C PHE A 43 -5.73 11.64 4.98
N GLY A 44 -6.63 10.87 5.63
CA GLY A 44 -7.94 10.51 5.07
C GLY A 44 -7.86 9.36 4.05
N PRO A 45 -8.98 8.77 3.60
CA PRO A 45 -8.97 7.60 2.72
C PRO A 45 -8.24 7.87 1.40
N GLY A 46 -7.55 6.86 0.88
CA GLY A 46 -6.79 7.01 -0.36
C GLY A 46 -5.81 5.89 -0.67
N PHE A 47 -5.29 5.95 -1.90
CA PHE A 47 -4.25 5.05 -2.38
C PHE A 47 -2.87 5.64 -2.16
N TYR A 48 -2.21 5.24 -1.07
CA TYR A 48 -0.93 5.83 -0.68
C TYR A 48 0.26 5.23 -1.42
N LEU A 49 1.19 6.13 -1.74
CA LEU A 49 2.44 5.82 -2.40
C LEU A 49 3.62 6.30 -1.56
N SER A 50 4.73 5.58 -1.67
CA SER A 50 5.97 5.89 -1.00
C SER A 50 7.09 6.11 -2.02
N PRO A 51 7.97 7.11 -1.82
CA PRO A 51 9.13 7.31 -2.69
C PRO A 51 10.24 6.27 -2.46
N LYS A 52 10.15 5.47 -1.39
CA LYS A 52 11.16 4.46 -1.04
C LYS A 52 10.53 3.08 -0.93
N PHE A 53 11.15 2.10 -1.59
CA PHE A 53 10.77 0.70 -1.53
C PHE A 53 10.68 0.20 -0.08
N LYS A 54 11.72 0.46 0.73
CA LYS A 54 11.78 -0.02 2.12
C LYS A 54 10.58 0.44 2.95
N TRP A 55 10.14 1.68 2.77
CA TRP A 55 8.99 2.21 3.52
C TRP A 55 7.68 1.51 3.13
N ALA A 56 7.49 1.21 1.84
CA ALA A 56 6.34 0.44 1.38
C ALA A 56 6.39 -1.02 1.89
N ALA A 57 7.58 -1.64 1.88
CA ALA A 57 7.80 -2.99 2.36
C ALA A 57 7.56 -3.11 3.88
N ASP A 58 8.18 -2.23 4.68
CA ASP A 58 8.01 -2.20 6.14
C ASP A 58 6.54 -1.97 6.51
N PHE A 59 5.85 -1.09 5.78
CA PHE A 59 4.42 -0.81 5.99
C PHE A 59 3.57 -2.07 5.78
N ILE A 60 3.71 -2.75 4.64
CA ILE A 60 2.84 -3.89 4.35
C ILE A 60 3.11 -5.08 5.27
N ILE A 61 4.37 -5.32 5.64
CA ILE A 61 4.72 -6.36 6.62
C ILE A 61 4.03 -6.08 7.95
N ARG A 62 4.11 -4.84 8.44
CA ARG A 62 3.46 -4.44 9.69
C ARG A 62 1.94 -4.60 9.61
N VAL A 63 1.30 -4.11 8.55
CA VAL A 63 -0.16 -4.16 8.41
C VAL A 63 -0.69 -5.60 8.36
N LEU A 64 -0.02 -6.49 7.62
CA LEU A 64 -0.47 -7.87 7.49
C LEU A 64 -0.28 -8.65 8.79
N ASN A 65 0.80 -8.42 9.53
CA ASN A 65 1.03 -9.05 10.83
C ASN A 65 0.02 -8.54 11.87
N SER A 66 -0.19 -7.22 11.99
CA SER A 66 -1.15 -6.69 12.96
C SER A 66 -2.59 -7.13 12.71
N ARG A 67 -3.00 -7.24 11.43
CA ARG A 67 -4.30 -7.82 11.07
C ARG A 67 -4.37 -9.30 11.37
N ALA A 68 -3.25 -9.99 11.29
CA ALA A 68 -3.19 -11.40 11.59
C ALA A 68 -3.43 -11.69 13.05
N ASP A 69 -2.64 -11.03 13.90
CA ASP A 69 -2.72 -11.13 15.34
C ASP A 69 -4.14 -10.77 15.83
N ALA A 70 -4.75 -9.74 15.25
CA ALA A 70 -6.12 -9.33 15.57
C ALA A 70 -7.16 -10.41 15.24
N LEU A 71 -7.09 -11.02 14.05
CA LEU A 71 -8.05 -12.07 13.64
C LEU A 71 -7.86 -13.36 14.44
N GLU A 72 -6.62 -13.75 14.67
CA GLU A 72 -6.29 -14.95 15.43
C GLU A 72 -6.70 -14.80 16.91
N SER A 73 -6.60 -13.60 17.48
CA SER A 73 -7.06 -13.31 18.86
C SER A 73 -8.57 -13.49 19.07
N VAL A 74 -9.37 -13.42 18.00
CA VAL A 74 -10.82 -13.65 18.03
C VAL A 74 -11.21 -15.03 17.47
N GLY A 75 -10.23 -15.92 17.27
CA GLY A 75 -10.44 -17.29 16.81
C GLY A 75 -10.74 -17.44 15.32
N ILE A 76 -10.47 -16.41 14.51
CA ILE A 76 -10.65 -16.48 13.06
C ILE A 76 -9.36 -16.98 12.43
N GLU A 77 -9.39 -18.20 11.90
CA GLU A 77 -8.32 -18.71 11.06
C GLU A 77 -8.23 -17.93 9.75
N THR A 78 -6.99 -17.78 9.31
CA THR A 78 -6.67 -16.89 8.20
C THR A 78 -5.78 -17.58 7.20
N ASN A 79 -6.11 -17.39 5.92
CA ASN A 79 -5.36 -18.00 4.84
C ASN A 79 -4.00 -17.27 4.62
N PRO A 80 -2.85 -17.92 4.85
CA PRO A 80 -1.53 -17.31 4.66
C PRO A 80 -1.28 -16.84 3.22
N ALA A 81 -1.87 -17.52 2.21
CA ALA A 81 -1.72 -17.15 0.81
C ALA A 81 -2.34 -15.77 0.48
N MET A 82 -3.34 -15.34 1.25
CA MET A 82 -3.97 -14.02 1.12
C MET A 82 -3.12 -12.89 1.75
N ARG A 83 -2.09 -13.27 2.52
CA ARG A 83 -1.19 -12.37 3.26
C ARG A 83 0.21 -12.27 2.66
N LEU A 84 0.41 -12.71 1.42
CA LEU A 84 1.73 -12.55 0.81
C LEU A 84 2.00 -11.05 0.56
N PRO A 85 2.99 -10.42 1.23
CA PRO A 85 3.29 -9.01 1.03
C PRO A 85 3.94 -8.80 -0.34
N VAL A 86 3.50 -7.76 -1.04
CA VAL A 86 4.00 -7.37 -2.35
C VAL A 86 4.22 -5.86 -2.37
N VAL A 87 5.24 -5.41 -3.08
CA VAL A 87 5.46 -3.99 -3.36
C VAL A 87 5.36 -3.76 -4.85
N ILE A 88 4.38 -2.96 -5.27
CA ILE A 88 4.18 -2.54 -6.66
C ILE A 88 5.01 -1.28 -6.90
N LYS A 89 5.70 -1.21 -8.04
CA LYS A 89 6.38 0.00 -8.53
C LYS A 89 5.53 0.64 -9.64
N TYR A 90 5.10 1.88 -9.42
CA TYR A 90 4.38 2.69 -10.41
C TYR A 90 5.34 3.71 -11.02
N ASN A 91 5.35 3.82 -12.35
CA ASN A 91 6.05 4.89 -13.04
C ASN A 91 5.05 6.01 -13.35
N PHE A 92 5.38 7.24 -12.96
CA PHE A 92 4.56 8.41 -13.26
C PHE A 92 5.24 9.22 -14.35
N ASP A 93 4.59 9.35 -15.50
CA ASP A 93 4.99 10.34 -16.50
C ASP A 93 4.22 11.63 -16.25
N VAL A 94 4.79 12.50 -15.40
CA VAL A 94 4.21 13.81 -15.06
C VAL A 94 4.33 14.85 -16.20
N ARG A 95 4.81 14.44 -17.38
CA ARG A 95 5.04 15.31 -18.55
C ARG A 95 3.99 15.11 -19.66
N LYS A 96 2.97 14.29 -19.41
CA LYS A 96 1.81 14.16 -20.29
C LYS A 96 0.62 14.94 -19.75
#